data_AF-A0A3R0WUD9-F1
#
_entry.id   AF-A0A3R0WUD9-F1
#
_cell.length_a   1.000
_cell.length_b   1.000
_cell.length_c   1.000
_cell.angle_alpha   90.00
_cell.angle_beta   90.00
_cell.angle_gamma   90.00
#
_symmetry.space_group_name_H-M   'P 1'
#
loop_
_entity.id
_entity.type
_entity.pdbx_description
1 polymer ?
#
loop_
_entity_poly.entity_id
_entity_poly.type
_entity_poly.pdbx_seq_one_letter_code
_entity_poly.pdbx_strand_id
1 'polypeptide(L)'
;MKKWKVRSALVALIVLLAGCSSNAQYNSSASGNVGTAWGGDVHSTVQGVSAERAWRDPAEMIVISYSTNVPSGYDRVYSIRINELEYAIRDGNFNSLPITRVYDSSNNEPRYIVHARVGMNYQLYVRNYSRNTNYEIVATVDGLDVLNGKQGSLNNNGYIVNAGDSLAIKGFRKDKHTEAAFQFANVADSYAANSAQGDVRNTGVIGFAAFELQGQAQNALPPCSGQAFPADNNGYAPPPCRK
;
A
#
# COMPACT_ATOMS: atom_id res chain seq x y z
N MET A 1 -39.71 39.90 -40.67
CA MET A 1 -40.64 39.08 -39.87
C MET A 1 -39.86 38.26 -38.85
N LYS A 2 -40.34 38.29 -37.60
CA LYS A 2 -40.09 37.40 -36.45
C LYS A 2 -38.67 37.31 -35.82
N LYS A 3 -38.62 37.80 -34.58
CA LYS A 3 -37.57 37.65 -33.57
C LYS A 3 -37.57 36.23 -32.99
N TRP A 4 -36.40 35.74 -32.55
CA TRP A 4 -36.28 35.03 -31.27
C TRP A 4 -34.85 35.16 -30.71
N LYS A 5 -34.74 35.63 -29.46
CA LYS A 5 -33.52 35.64 -28.64
C LYS A 5 -33.52 34.40 -27.75
N VAL A 6 -32.39 33.71 -27.59
CA VAL A 6 -32.07 33.04 -26.31
C VAL A 6 -30.62 33.31 -25.97
N ARG A 7 -30.42 33.81 -24.75
CA ARG A 7 -29.13 34.04 -24.07
C ARG A 7 -28.75 32.78 -23.27
N SER A 8 -27.48 32.71 -22.87
CA SER A 8 -26.84 31.80 -21.88
C SER A 8 -26.03 30.69 -22.55
N ALA A 9 -24.79 30.38 -22.19
CA ALA A 9 -23.96 30.81 -21.07
C ALA A 9 -22.48 30.84 -21.49
N LEU A 10 -21.69 31.70 -20.85
CA LEU A 10 -20.23 31.64 -20.88
C LEU A 10 -19.76 30.24 -20.44
N VAL A 11 -19.05 29.53 -21.31
CA VAL A 11 -18.03 28.58 -20.87
C VAL A 11 -16.71 29.26 -21.17
N ALA A 12 -16.08 29.79 -20.13
CA ALA A 12 -14.72 30.25 -20.18
C ALA A 12 -13.84 29.07 -20.59
N LEU A 13 -13.36 29.15 -21.84
CA LEU A 13 -12.30 28.35 -22.39
C LEU A 13 -11.02 28.67 -21.60
N ILE A 14 -10.76 27.91 -20.54
CA ILE A 14 -9.43 27.87 -19.91
C ILE A 14 -8.73 26.63 -20.45
N VAL A 15 -7.99 26.84 -21.53
CA VAL A 15 -6.90 25.96 -21.95
C VAL A 15 -5.74 26.24 -21.00
N LEU A 16 -5.41 25.30 -20.12
CA LEU A 16 -4.08 25.25 -19.50
C LEU A 16 -3.58 23.81 -19.47
N LEU A 17 -2.68 23.59 -20.43
CA LEU A 17 -1.42 22.85 -20.33
C LEU A 17 -1.46 21.34 -20.09
N ALA A 18 -1.02 20.67 -21.16
CA ALA A 18 -0.33 19.40 -21.15
C ALA A 18 0.57 19.21 -19.92
N GLY A 19 0.28 18.15 -19.18
CA GLY A 19 1.23 17.41 -18.37
C GLY A 19 0.86 15.96 -18.55
N CYS A 20 1.78 15.16 -19.08
CA CYS A 20 1.59 13.74 -19.32
C CYS A 20 1.15 13.05 -18.01
N SER A 21 -0.16 12.82 -17.86
CA SER A 21 -0.65 11.85 -16.91
C SER A 21 -0.29 10.48 -17.47
N SER A 22 0.88 9.98 -17.07
CA SER A 22 1.19 8.56 -17.08
C SER A 22 0.17 7.88 -16.17
N ASN A 23 -1.03 7.64 -16.69
CA ASN A 23 -1.91 6.64 -16.13
C ASN A 23 -1.17 5.32 -16.36
N ALA A 24 -0.29 4.96 -15.42
CA ALA A 24 0.14 3.59 -15.27
C ALA A 24 -1.11 2.80 -14.85
N GLN A 25 -1.97 2.52 -15.81
CA GLN A 25 -2.97 1.49 -15.70
C GLN A 25 -2.20 0.18 -15.62
N TYR A 26 -1.76 -0.17 -14.40
CA TYR A 26 -1.36 -1.53 -14.09
C TYR A 26 -2.60 -2.39 -14.33
N ASN A 27 -2.67 -2.98 -15.51
CA ASN A 27 -3.60 -4.05 -15.85
C ASN A 27 -3.22 -5.26 -14.98
N SER A 28 -3.68 -5.23 -13.73
CA SER A 28 -3.50 -6.30 -12.77
C SER A 28 -4.44 -7.44 -13.13
N SER A 29 -4.03 -8.26 -14.10
CA SER A 29 -4.59 -9.61 -14.27
C SER A 29 -4.05 -10.49 -13.14
N ALA A 30 -4.53 -10.28 -11.92
CA ALA A 30 -4.25 -11.16 -10.79
C ALA A 30 -5.02 -12.47 -10.99
N SER A 31 -4.43 -13.37 -11.79
CA SER A 31 -4.83 -14.77 -11.92
C SER A 31 -4.39 -15.53 -10.68
N GLY A 32 -5.12 -15.36 -9.58
CA GLY A 32 -4.99 -16.13 -8.35
C GLY A 32 -6.17 -15.81 -7.45
N ASN A 33 -6.99 -16.81 -7.12
CA ASN A 33 -8.23 -16.65 -6.33
C ASN A 33 -7.95 -16.38 -4.83
N VAL A 34 -6.99 -15.52 -4.50
CA VAL A 34 -6.54 -15.27 -3.13
C VAL A 34 -6.55 -13.77 -2.86
N GLY A 35 -7.14 -13.40 -1.72
CA GLY A 35 -7.09 -12.06 -1.15
C GLY A 35 -6.61 -12.08 0.29
N THR A 36 -6.82 -10.99 1.01
CA THR A 36 -6.46 -10.83 2.42
C THR A 36 -7.71 -10.71 3.26
N ALA A 37 -7.85 -11.57 4.26
CA ALA A 37 -8.93 -11.51 5.25
C ALA A 37 -8.60 -10.55 6.40
N TRP A 38 -9.68 -10.07 7.03
CA TRP A 38 -9.63 -9.37 8.30
C TRP A 38 -9.39 -10.38 9.44
N GLY A 39 -8.17 -10.41 9.97
CA GLY A 39 -7.78 -11.31 11.05
C GLY A 39 -8.13 -10.81 12.46
N GLY A 40 -7.59 -11.51 13.46
CA GLY A 40 -7.75 -11.15 14.87
C GLY A 40 -6.99 -9.87 15.26
N ASP A 41 -7.31 -9.36 16.44
CA ASP A 41 -6.70 -8.15 16.99
C ASP A 41 -5.23 -8.38 17.37
N VAL A 42 -4.35 -7.54 16.85
CA VAL A 42 -2.92 -7.55 17.10
C VAL A 42 -2.52 -6.21 17.70
N HIS A 43 -1.84 -6.26 18.85
CA HIS A 43 -1.34 -5.05 19.48
C HIS A 43 -0.20 -4.41 18.66
N SER A 44 -0.38 -3.14 18.35
CA SER A 44 0.55 -2.29 17.61
C SER A 44 0.29 -0.84 17.99
N THR A 45 1.23 -0.16 18.62
CA THR A 45 1.04 1.25 19.02
C THR A 45 1.60 2.18 17.97
N VAL A 46 0.80 3.16 17.56
CA VAL A 46 1.25 4.25 16.68
C VAL A 46 1.14 5.59 17.38
N GLN A 47 2.04 6.48 17.02
CA GLN A 47 1.93 7.89 17.36
C GLN A 47 1.64 8.68 16.10
N GLY A 48 0.62 9.54 16.18
CA GLY A 48 0.34 10.50 15.11
C GLY A 48 1.39 11.60 15.15
N VAL A 49 1.95 11.93 13.99
CA VAL A 49 2.95 12.99 13.86
C VAL A 49 2.59 13.94 12.73
N SER A 50 3.14 15.15 12.78
CA SER A 50 3.10 16.09 11.66
C SER A 50 4.43 15.99 10.91
N ALA A 51 4.34 15.80 9.61
CA ALA A 51 5.46 15.78 8.69
C ALA A 51 5.03 16.47 7.38
N GLU A 52 5.97 16.65 6.45
CA GLU A 52 5.65 17.14 5.11
C GLU A 52 6.48 16.34 4.12
N ARG A 53 5.87 15.94 3.00
CA ARG A 53 6.61 15.29 1.92
C ARG A 53 7.55 16.30 1.27
N ALA A 54 8.76 15.86 0.97
CA ALA A 54 9.72 16.66 0.19
C ALA A 54 9.20 16.88 -1.23
N TRP A 55 8.52 15.88 -1.80
CA TRP A 55 7.97 15.92 -3.15
C TRP A 55 6.56 15.33 -3.19
N ARG A 56 5.76 15.76 -4.17
CA ARG A 56 4.40 15.25 -4.37
C ARG A 56 4.42 13.80 -4.89
N ASP A 57 5.36 13.49 -5.77
CA ASP A 57 5.48 12.18 -6.38
C ASP A 57 6.32 11.25 -5.49
N PRO A 58 6.02 9.95 -5.46
CA PRO A 58 6.79 9.00 -4.67
C PRO A 58 8.22 8.89 -5.21
N ALA A 59 9.19 8.79 -4.31
CA ALA A 59 10.58 8.50 -4.66
C ALA A 59 10.70 7.10 -5.30
N GLU A 60 9.87 6.16 -4.86
CA GLU A 60 9.77 4.83 -5.44
C GLU A 60 8.42 4.16 -5.15
N MET A 61 8.04 3.24 -6.03
CA MET A 61 6.84 2.42 -5.90
C MET A 61 7.17 0.95 -6.13
N ILE A 62 6.61 0.09 -5.28
CA ILE A 62 6.74 -1.37 -5.38
C ILE A 62 5.37 -2.01 -5.41
N VAL A 63 5.19 -2.94 -6.34
CA VAL A 63 3.99 -3.77 -6.44
C VAL A 63 4.39 -5.23 -6.30
N ILE A 64 3.82 -5.91 -5.30
CA ILE A 64 4.02 -7.33 -5.03
C ILE A 64 2.66 -8.00 -5.16
N SER A 65 2.52 -8.89 -6.13
CA SER A 65 1.35 -9.76 -6.21
C SER A 65 1.51 -10.96 -5.28
N TYR A 66 0.41 -11.58 -4.89
CA TYR A 66 0.45 -12.84 -4.15
C TYR A 66 -0.58 -13.83 -4.71
N SER A 67 -0.21 -15.10 -4.77
CA SER A 67 -1.02 -16.16 -5.37
C SER A 67 -0.71 -17.51 -4.75
N THR A 68 -1.68 -18.42 -4.72
CA THR A 68 -1.47 -19.83 -4.38
C THR A 68 -0.62 -20.56 -5.42
N ASN A 69 -0.54 -20.04 -6.64
CA ASN A 69 0.25 -20.60 -7.72
C ASN A 69 1.35 -19.64 -8.12
N VAL A 70 2.61 -20.03 -7.90
CA VAL A 70 3.79 -19.29 -8.33
C VAL A 70 4.52 -20.07 -9.44
N PRO A 71 4.97 -19.41 -10.51
CA PRO A 71 5.75 -20.07 -11.55
C PRO A 71 7.03 -20.71 -11.00
N SER A 72 7.36 -21.92 -11.47
CA SER A 72 8.63 -22.60 -11.17
C SER A 72 9.75 -22.14 -12.09
N GLY A 73 11.00 -22.34 -11.68
CA GLY A 73 12.18 -22.06 -12.53
C GLY A 73 12.64 -20.59 -12.54
N TYR A 74 12.01 -19.74 -11.72
CA TYR A 74 12.39 -18.34 -11.51
C TYR A 74 13.15 -18.17 -10.19
N ASP A 75 13.96 -17.13 -10.13
CA ASP A 75 14.70 -16.76 -8.93
C ASP A 75 13.76 -16.41 -7.77
N ARG A 76 14.21 -16.76 -6.56
CA ARG A 76 13.53 -16.41 -5.32
C ARG A 76 14.40 -15.48 -4.50
N VAL A 77 13.84 -14.35 -4.11
CA VAL A 77 14.43 -13.40 -3.17
C VAL A 77 13.60 -13.35 -1.90
N TYR A 78 14.18 -12.87 -0.81
CA TYR A 78 13.50 -12.75 0.49
C TYR A 78 13.20 -11.30 0.87
N SER A 79 13.71 -10.37 0.06
CA SER A 79 13.41 -8.95 0.11
C SER A 79 13.67 -8.33 -1.27
N ILE A 80 13.06 -7.17 -1.50
CA ILE A 80 13.27 -6.34 -2.67
C ILE A 80 13.92 -5.06 -2.14
N ARG A 81 15.15 -4.79 -2.57
CA ARG A 81 15.83 -3.56 -2.21
C ARG A 81 15.91 -2.64 -3.42
N ILE A 82 15.38 -1.43 -3.28
CA ILE A 82 15.51 -0.34 -4.24
C ILE A 82 16.13 0.83 -3.48
N ASN A 83 17.21 1.40 -4.03
CA ASN A 83 17.95 2.48 -3.39
C ASN A 83 18.28 2.17 -1.91
N GLU A 84 17.71 2.96 -1.00
CA GLU A 84 17.92 2.87 0.45
C GLU A 84 16.79 2.14 1.18
N LEU A 85 15.73 1.70 0.50
CA LEU A 85 14.61 0.99 1.11
C LEU A 85 14.61 -0.49 0.74
N GLU A 86 14.28 -1.32 1.71
CA GLU A 86 14.09 -2.76 1.55
C GLU A 86 12.68 -3.16 1.96
N TYR A 87 12.00 -3.86 1.07
CA TYR A 87 10.64 -4.37 1.26
C TYR A 87 10.68 -5.88 1.40
N ALA A 88 9.94 -6.41 2.37
CA ALA A 88 9.75 -7.84 2.52
C ALA A 88 8.32 -8.15 2.97
N ILE A 89 7.86 -9.34 2.66
CA ILE A 89 6.66 -9.91 3.27
C ILE A 89 7.13 -10.95 4.27
N ARG A 90 6.71 -10.84 5.54
CA ARG A 90 7.11 -11.78 6.59
C ARG A 90 5.90 -12.55 7.11
N ASP A 91 6.13 -13.77 7.60
CA ASP A 91 5.11 -14.54 8.30
C ASP A 91 4.87 -14.01 9.74
N GLY A 92 3.93 -14.62 10.47
CA GLY A 92 3.66 -14.28 11.87
C GLY A 92 4.83 -14.54 12.85
N ASN A 93 5.86 -15.29 12.43
CA ASN A 93 7.10 -15.52 13.17
C ASN A 93 8.23 -14.58 12.71
N PHE A 94 7.92 -13.58 11.89
CA PHE A 94 8.86 -12.59 11.35
C PHE A 94 9.89 -13.15 10.33
N ASN A 95 9.69 -14.37 9.83
CA ASN A 95 10.51 -14.95 8.76
C ASN A 95 10.10 -14.36 7.41
N SER A 96 11.05 -14.00 6.56
CA SER A 96 10.75 -13.55 5.20
C SER A 96 10.13 -14.67 4.36
N LEU A 97 9.00 -14.38 3.75
CA LEU A 97 8.39 -15.23 2.73
C LEU A 97 9.18 -15.11 1.42
N PRO A 98 9.35 -16.21 0.66
CA PRO A 98 10.00 -16.16 -0.63
C PRO A 98 9.14 -15.37 -1.64
N ILE A 99 9.80 -14.46 -2.35
CA ILE A 99 9.26 -13.65 -3.43
C ILE A 99 9.86 -14.18 -4.74
N THR A 100 9.02 -14.73 -5.61
CA THR A 100 9.42 -15.13 -6.97
C THR A 100 9.55 -13.90 -7.85
N ARG A 101 10.71 -13.72 -8.49
CA ARG A 101 10.99 -12.64 -9.43
C ARG A 101 10.77 -13.13 -10.86
N VAL A 102 9.67 -12.72 -11.47
CA VAL A 102 9.29 -13.10 -12.84
C VAL A 102 9.66 -11.98 -13.80
N TYR A 103 10.65 -12.22 -14.66
CA TYR A 103 10.99 -11.30 -15.73
C TYR A 103 10.05 -11.52 -16.92
N ASP A 104 9.42 -10.45 -17.38
CA ASP A 104 8.67 -10.43 -18.62
C ASP A 104 9.54 -9.77 -19.70
N SER A 105 9.74 -10.44 -20.82
CA SER A 105 10.53 -9.91 -21.94
C SER A 105 9.95 -8.64 -22.56
N SER A 106 8.68 -8.32 -22.25
CA SER A 106 7.98 -7.15 -22.77
C SER A 106 8.13 -5.86 -21.94
N ASN A 107 8.38 -5.96 -20.62
CA ASN A 107 8.23 -4.81 -19.71
C ASN A 107 9.52 -4.33 -19.04
N ASN A 108 10.66 -4.98 -19.27
CA ASN A 108 11.99 -4.66 -18.69
C ASN A 108 12.08 -4.59 -17.15
N GLU A 109 10.95 -4.67 -16.45
CA GLU A 109 10.81 -4.67 -15.00
C GLU A 109 10.31 -6.05 -14.52
N PRO A 110 10.88 -6.57 -13.42
CA PRO A 110 10.42 -7.82 -12.84
C PRO A 110 9.04 -7.66 -12.20
N ARG A 111 8.22 -8.71 -12.31
CA ARG A 111 7.03 -8.89 -11.48
C ARG A 111 7.40 -9.69 -10.23
N TYR A 112 6.91 -9.26 -9.09
CA TYR A 112 7.13 -9.92 -7.81
C TYR A 112 5.89 -10.69 -7.40
N ILE A 113 6.05 -11.98 -7.07
CA ILE A 113 4.95 -12.85 -6.68
C ILE A 113 5.31 -13.58 -5.39
N VAL A 114 4.54 -13.36 -4.33
CA VAL A 114 4.62 -14.13 -3.09
C VAL A 114 3.71 -15.35 -3.19
N HIS A 115 4.21 -16.49 -2.74
CA HIS A 115 3.39 -17.69 -2.61
C HIS A 115 2.48 -17.57 -1.37
N ALA A 116 1.19 -17.34 -1.62
CA ALA A 116 0.18 -17.20 -0.59
C ALA A 116 -0.37 -18.56 -0.17
N ARG A 117 -0.18 -18.92 1.09
CA ARG A 117 -0.83 -20.08 1.71
C ARG A 117 -2.07 -19.60 2.45
N VAL A 118 -3.25 -20.02 2.00
CA VAL A 118 -4.53 -19.67 2.66
C VAL A 118 -4.47 -20.04 4.16
N GLY A 119 -4.93 -19.13 5.02
CA GLY A 119 -4.88 -19.24 6.47
C GLY A 119 -3.57 -18.76 7.12
N MET A 120 -2.53 -18.47 6.33
CA MET A 120 -1.25 -17.98 6.85
C MET A 120 -1.32 -16.48 7.14
N ASN A 121 -0.97 -16.11 8.37
CA ASN A 121 -0.80 -14.71 8.74
C ASN A 121 0.51 -14.17 8.15
N TYR A 122 0.47 -12.94 7.70
CA TYR A 122 1.64 -12.26 7.18
C TYR A 122 1.64 -10.79 7.60
N GLN A 123 2.76 -10.13 7.36
CA GLN A 123 2.97 -8.72 7.68
C GLN A 123 3.85 -8.08 6.62
N LEU A 124 3.58 -6.80 6.37
CA LEU A 124 4.40 -5.97 5.48
C LEU A 124 5.60 -5.48 6.27
N TYR A 125 6.78 -5.51 5.67
CA TYR A 125 8.01 -5.03 6.29
C TYR A 125 8.74 -4.07 5.36
N VAL A 126 9.16 -2.93 5.92
CA VAL A 126 10.02 -1.96 5.25
C VAL A 126 11.20 -1.65 6.14
N ARG A 127 12.41 -1.63 5.59
CA ARG A 127 13.61 -1.17 6.29
C ARG A 127 14.23 -0.01 5.53
N ASN A 128 14.55 1.04 6.28
CA ASN A 128 15.23 2.22 5.79
C ASN A 128 16.73 2.14 6.13
N TYR A 129 17.57 2.05 5.10
CA TYR A 129 19.03 2.04 5.22
C TYR A 129 19.65 3.44 5.07
N SER A 130 18.85 4.48 4.80
CA SER A 130 19.32 5.86 4.74
C SER A 130 19.90 6.29 6.08
N ARG A 131 20.89 7.19 6.02
CA ARG A 131 21.54 7.75 7.23
C ARG A 131 20.80 8.96 7.78
N ASN A 132 20.07 9.69 6.95
CA ASN A 132 19.49 10.99 7.28
C ASN A 132 18.12 11.26 6.62
N THR A 133 17.63 10.36 5.76
CA THR A 133 16.34 10.52 5.08
C THR A 133 15.27 9.69 5.79
N ASN A 134 14.16 10.35 6.13
CA ASN A 134 12.96 9.67 6.63
C ASN A 134 11.98 9.50 5.47
N TYR A 135 11.26 8.37 5.46
CA TYR A 135 10.26 8.10 4.44
C TYR A 135 8.88 7.94 5.06
N GLU A 136 7.86 8.47 4.39
CA GLU A 136 6.48 8.04 4.55
C GLU A 136 6.18 6.89 3.59
N ILE A 137 5.65 5.81 4.13
CA ILE A 137 5.25 4.60 3.41
C ILE A 137 3.73 4.54 3.37
N VAL A 138 3.16 4.85 2.21
CA VAL A 138 1.76 4.57 1.91
C VAL A 138 1.68 3.13 1.41
N ALA A 139 0.94 2.28 2.12
CA ALA A 139 0.82 0.87 1.81
C ALA A 139 -0.64 0.48 1.54
N THR A 140 -0.83 -0.41 0.57
CA THR A 140 -2.15 -0.94 0.22
C THR A 140 -2.12 -2.45 0.14
N VAL A 141 -3.20 -3.10 0.57
CA VAL A 141 -3.44 -4.53 0.40
C VAL A 141 -4.81 -4.69 -0.24
N ASP A 142 -4.87 -5.42 -1.36
CA ASP A 142 -6.09 -5.60 -2.17
C ASP A 142 -6.72 -4.28 -2.63
N GLY A 143 -5.87 -3.29 -2.92
CA GLY A 143 -6.29 -1.94 -3.30
C GLY A 143 -6.86 -1.10 -2.16
N LEU A 144 -6.85 -1.61 -0.92
CA LEU A 144 -7.27 -0.87 0.27
C LEU A 144 -6.07 -0.39 1.06
N ASP A 145 -6.13 0.86 1.49
CA ASP A 145 -5.16 1.51 2.35
C ASP A 145 -5.11 0.81 3.72
N VAL A 146 -3.91 0.45 4.17
CA VAL A 146 -3.74 -0.31 5.41
C VAL A 146 -4.05 0.51 6.68
N LEU A 147 -4.08 1.84 6.58
CA LEU A 147 -4.26 2.75 7.71
C LEU A 147 -5.73 3.17 7.84
N ASN A 148 -6.39 3.52 6.74
CA ASN A 148 -7.78 4.01 6.76
C ASN A 148 -8.81 3.04 6.15
N GLY A 149 -8.37 1.94 5.52
CA GLY A 149 -9.26 0.91 4.96
C GLY A 149 -10.09 1.35 3.75
N LYS A 150 -9.86 2.54 3.20
CA LYS A 150 -10.49 3.07 1.98
C LYS A 150 -9.63 2.72 0.76
N GLN A 151 -10.10 3.06 -0.43
CA GLN A 151 -9.32 2.88 -1.66
C GLN A 151 -7.94 3.55 -1.55
N GLY A 152 -6.91 2.83 -1.99
CA GLY A 152 -5.55 3.31 -2.05
C GLY A 152 -5.42 4.55 -2.94
N SER A 153 -4.66 5.54 -2.47
CA SER A 153 -4.36 6.76 -3.20
C SER A 153 -2.98 7.25 -2.79
N LEU A 154 -2.23 7.82 -3.75
CA LEU A 154 -0.94 8.44 -3.44
C LEU A 154 -1.10 9.64 -2.49
N ASN A 155 -2.28 10.26 -2.43
CA ASN A 155 -2.54 11.36 -1.49
C ASN A 155 -2.95 10.88 -0.10
N ASN A 156 -3.08 9.56 0.11
CA ASN A 156 -3.35 9.03 1.44
C ASN A 156 -2.12 9.16 2.33
N ASN A 157 -2.41 9.08 3.61
CA ASN A 157 -1.49 9.10 4.72
C ASN A 157 -0.78 7.76 4.89
N GLY A 158 0.51 7.78 5.18
CA GLY A 158 1.32 6.59 5.39
C GLY A 158 1.91 6.45 6.79
N TYR A 159 2.73 5.42 6.94
CA TYR A 159 3.58 5.24 8.12
C TYR A 159 4.97 5.82 7.88
N ILE A 160 5.54 6.51 8.87
CA ILE A 160 6.91 6.97 8.79
C ILE A 160 7.87 5.85 9.19
N VAL A 161 8.91 5.66 8.38
CA VAL A 161 10.11 4.89 8.70
C VAL A 161 11.31 5.83 8.71
N ASN A 162 11.86 6.08 9.91
CA ASN A 162 12.99 6.98 10.07
C ASN A 162 14.29 6.37 9.51
N ALA A 163 15.28 7.22 9.25
CA ALA A 163 16.61 6.81 8.84
C ALA A 163 17.18 5.73 9.78
N GLY A 164 17.59 4.59 9.22
CA GLY A 164 18.17 3.46 9.98
C GLY A 164 17.15 2.54 10.66
N ASP A 165 15.87 2.88 10.69
CA ASP A 165 14.81 2.13 11.35
C ASP A 165 14.13 1.13 10.41
N SER A 166 13.17 0.38 10.96
CA SER A 166 12.27 -0.48 10.20
C SER A 166 10.84 -0.35 10.69
N LEU A 167 9.92 -0.77 9.82
CA LEU A 167 8.49 -0.71 10.02
C LEU A 167 7.91 -2.09 9.71
N ALA A 168 7.07 -2.59 10.61
CA ALA A 168 6.24 -3.77 10.39
C ALA A 168 4.77 -3.39 10.52
N ILE A 169 3.99 -3.62 9.46
CA ILE A 169 2.54 -3.41 9.43
C ILE A 169 1.90 -4.79 9.47
N LYS A 170 1.26 -5.13 10.59
CA LYS A 170 0.76 -6.47 10.85
C LYS A 170 -0.66 -6.66 10.35
N GLY A 171 -1.36 -5.56 10.05
CA GLY A 171 -2.76 -5.61 9.71
C GLY A 171 -3.37 -4.29 9.26
N PHE A 172 -4.67 -4.33 8.98
CA PHE A 172 -5.48 -3.13 8.78
C PHE A 172 -5.66 -2.42 10.12
N ARG A 173 -5.38 -1.12 10.15
CA ARG A 173 -5.42 -0.36 11.39
C ARG A 173 -6.86 -0.22 11.90
N LYS A 174 -7.11 -0.52 13.17
CA LYS A 174 -8.43 -0.34 13.81
C LYS A 174 -8.47 0.91 14.70
N ASP A 175 -7.38 1.16 15.42
CA ASP A 175 -7.22 2.27 16.35
C ASP A 175 -5.74 2.57 16.62
N LYS A 176 -5.43 3.43 17.61
CA LYS A 176 -4.04 3.81 17.99
C LYS A 176 -3.20 2.68 18.62
N HIS A 177 -3.80 1.55 18.96
CA HIS A 177 -3.16 0.43 19.66
C HIS A 177 -3.42 -0.94 19.02
N THR A 178 -4.33 -1.03 18.06
CA THR A 178 -4.81 -2.29 17.50
C THR A 178 -4.82 -2.29 15.98
N GLU A 179 -4.37 -3.40 15.40
CA GLU A 179 -4.48 -3.77 13.98
C GLU A 179 -5.26 -5.09 13.84
N ALA A 180 -5.98 -5.27 12.74
CA ALA A 180 -6.57 -6.54 12.34
C ALA A 180 -5.59 -7.32 11.46
N ALA A 181 -5.05 -8.43 11.96
CA ALA A 181 -3.98 -9.18 11.30
C ALA A 181 -4.27 -9.45 9.81
N PHE A 182 -3.26 -9.31 8.95
CA PHE A 182 -3.39 -9.81 7.59
C PHE A 182 -3.30 -11.34 7.58
N GLN A 183 -4.24 -11.96 6.87
CA GLN A 183 -4.24 -13.40 6.63
C GLN A 183 -4.59 -13.66 5.17
N PHE A 184 -3.82 -14.49 4.47
CA PHE A 184 -4.20 -14.91 3.12
C PHE A 184 -5.50 -15.73 3.15
N ALA A 185 -6.47 -15.38 2.32
CA ALA A 185 -7.80 -15.98 2.28
C ALA A 185 -8.27 -16.16 0.83
N ASN A 186 -9.31 -16.97 0.61
CA ASN A 186 -9.95 -17.03 -0.70
C ASN A 186 -10.58 -15.66 -1.04
N VAL A 187 -10.67 -15.28 -2.33
CA VAL A 187 -11.25 -13.97 -2.71
C VAL A 187 -12.64 -13.77 -2.13
N ALA A 188 -13.49 -14.81 -2.11
CA ALA A 188 -14.84 -14.70 -1.54
C ALA A 188 -14.85 -14.29 -0.06
N ASP A 189 -13.80 -14.66 0.69
CA ASP A 189 -13.65 -14.39 2.11
C ASP A 189 -12.73 -13.17 2.38
N SER A 190 -12.23 -12.51 1.33
CA SER A 190 -11.30 -11.39 1.49
C SER A 190 -11.98 -10.14 2.03
N TYR A 191 -11.22 -9.32 2.74
CA TYR A 191 -11.67 -8.04 3.28
C TYR A 191 -12.13 -7.10 2.16
N ALA A 192 -11.40 -7.03 1.04
CA ALA A 192 -11.81 -6.24 -0.12
C ALA A 192 -13.18 -6.69 -0.67
N ALA A 193 -13.42 -8.01 -0.82
CA ALA A 193 -14.70 -8.51 -1.30
C ALA A 193 -15.88 -8.26 -0.34
N ASN A 194 -15.59 -8.11 0.97
CA ASN A 194 -16.59 -7.96 2.03
C ASN A 194 -16.62 -6.54 2.64
N SER A 195 -15.94 -5.57 2.02
CA SER A 195 -15.94 -4.17 2.45
C SER A 195 -16.78 -3.32 1.51
N ALA A 196 -17.35 -2.23 2.03
CA ALA A 196 -18.13 -1.29 1.21
C ALA A 196 -17.25 -0.49 0.22
N GLN A 197 -15.93 -0.48 0.41
CA GLN A 197 -14.96 0.32 -0.32
C GLN A 197 -14.00 -0.51 -1.20
N GLY A 198 -14.06 -1.85 -1.10
CA GLY A 198 -13.14 -2.74 -1.80
C GLY A 198 -13.57 -3.04 -3.24
N ASP A 199 -12.57 -3.29 -4.09
CA ASP A 199 -12.75 -3.71 -5.48
C ASP A 199 -12.06 -5.06 -5.70
N VAL A 200 -12.84 -6.09 -5.98
CA VAL A 200 -12.35 -7.46 -6.19
C VAL A 200 -11.32 -7.57 -7.32
N ARG A 201 -11.28 -6.61 -8.26
CA ARG A 201 -10.31 -6.59 -9.37
C ARG A 201 -8.88 -6.31 -8.93
N ASN A 202 -8.69 -5.71 -7.75
CA ASN A 202 -7.37 -5.41 -7.19
C ASN A 202 -6.93 -6.43 -6.12
N THR A 203 -7.69 -7.51 -5.94
CA THR A 203 -7.37 -8.58 -4.99
C THR A 203 -6.08 -9.29 -5.40
N GLY A 204 -5.26 -9.67 -4.43
CA GLY A 204 -3.99 -10.36 -4.69
C GLY A 204 -2.81 -9.43 -4.92
N VAL A 205 -2.94 -8.13 -4.56
CA VAL A 205 -1.90 -7.12 -4.80
C VAL A 205 -1.57 -6.35 -3.52
N ILE A 206 -0.28 -6.23 -3.23
CA ILE A 206 0.31 -5.38 -2.21
C ILE A 206 1.05 -4.25 -2.92
N GLY A 207 0.76 -3.01 -2.53
CA GLY A 207 1.40 -1.81 -3.07
C GLY A 207 2.13 -1.06 -1.96
N PHE A 208 3.32 -0.54 -2.28
CA PHE A 208 4.04 0.44 -1.48
C PHE A 208 4.35 1.65 -2.34
N ALA A 209 4.16 2.84 -1.77
CA ALA A 209 4.68 4.09 -2.29
C ALA A 209 5.46 4.79 -1.18
N ALA A 210 6.74 5.08 -1.45
CA ALA A 210 7.61 5.74 -0.50
C ALA A 210 7.81 7.20 -0.89
N PHE A 211 7.59 8.11 0.06
CA PHE A 211 7.78 9.54 -0.10
C PHE A 211 8.87 10.00 0.85
N GLU A 212 9.88 10.69 0.34
CA GLU A 212 10.85 11.37 1.20
C GLU A 212 10.16 12.47 2.00
N LEU A 213 10.53 12.59 3.28
CA LEU A 213 10.02 13.64 4.16
C LEU A 213 11.01 14.80 4.27
N GLN A 214 10.47 16.01 4.43
CA GLN A 214 11.27 17.20 4.69
C GLN A 214 11.91 17.14 6.08
N GLY A 215 13.24 17.03 6.14
CA GLY A 215 14.01 17.17 7.37
C GLY A 215 13.72 16.11 8.44
N GLN A 216 14.53 16.09 9.50
CA GLN A 216 14.44 15.03 10.50
C GLN A 216 13.19 15.19 11.37
N ALA A 217 12.23 14.27 11.22
CA ALA A 217 11.21 14.03 12.24
C ALA A 217 11.94 13.55 13.50
N GLN A 218 12.26 14.49 14.39
CA GLN A 218 12.84 14.20 15.69
C GLN A 218 11.81 13.44 16.51
N ASN A 219 12.00 12.13 16.64
CA ASN A 219 11.81 11.33 17.86
C ASN A 219 11.98 9.84 17.48
N ALA A 220 13.14 9.28 17.78
CA ALA A 220 13.42 7.85 17.63
C ALA A 220 12.52 7.07 18.60
N LEU A 221 11.50 6.41 18.06
CA LEU A 221 10.67 5.44 18.78
C LEU A 221 11.39 4.08 18.77
N PRO A 222 11.01 3.15 19.67
CA PRO A 222 11.52 1.79 19.62
C PRO A 222 11.29 1.18 18.23
N PRO A 223 12.18 0.30 17.73
CA PRO A 223 12.28 -0.16 16.33
C PRO A 223 11.07 -0.92 15.78
N CYS A 224 9.96 -0.96 16.53
CA CYS A 224 8.74 -1.68 16.22
C CYS A 224 7.46 -0.81 16.32
N SER A 225 7.55 0.50 16.60
CA SER A 225 6.39 1.40 16.68
C SER A 225 6.31 2.30 15.45
N GLY A 226 5.37 2.01 14.55
CA GLY A 226 5.14 2.85 13.38
C GLY A 226 4.56 4.22 13.77
N GLN A 227 4.93 5.28 13.06
CA GLN A 227 4.33 6.61 13.22
C GLN A 227 3.36 6.85 12.08
N ALA A 228 2.12 7.23 12.35
CA ALA A 228 1.12 7.50 11.31
C ALA A 228 1.14 8.98 10.92
N PHE A 229 1.12 9.27 9.61
CA PHE A 229 1.18 10.63 9.07
C PHE A 229 0.25 10.84 7.87
N PRO A 230 -0.46 11.99 7.77
CA PRO A 230 -0.81 12.90 8.86
C PRO A 230 -1.77 12.27 9.87
N ALA A 231 -1.74 12.81 11.10
CA ALA A 231 -2.59 12.38 12.20
C ALA A 231 -4.05 12.87 12.09
N ASP A 232 -4.54 13.26 10.91
CA ASP A 232 -5.86 13.86 10.80
C ASP A 232 -6.99 12.85 11.08
N ASN A 233 -8.09 13.36 11.64
CA ASN A 233 -9.21 12.64 12.25
C ASN A 233 -10.06 11.77 11.30
N ASN A 234 -9.52 11.37 10.16
CA ASN A 234 -10.17 10.47 9.23
C ASN A 234 -9.94 9.04 9.68
N GLY A 235 -11.00 8.46 10.24
CA GLY A 235 -11.02 7.18 10.94
C GLY A 235 -10.19 6.05 10.32
N TYR A 236 -9.73 5.17 11.21
CA TYR A 236 -9.05 3.93 10.90
C TYR A 236 -9.91 2.97 10.08
N ALA A 237 -9.29 1.93 9.52
CA ALA A 237 -9.99 0.91 8.74
C ALA A 237 -11.19 0.35 9.53
N PRO A 238 -12.41 0.42 8.99
CA PRO A 238 -13.59 -0.14 9.64
C PRO A 238 -13.62 -1.66 9.48
N PRO A 239 -14.21 -2.42 10.41
CA PRO A 239 -14.40 -3.86 10.23
C PRO A 239 -15.30 -4.17 9.02
N PRO A 240 -15.13 -5.33 8.35
CA PRO A 240 -15.95 -5.70 7.19
C PRO A 240 -17.43 -5.88 7.61
N CYS A 241 -18.34 -5.41 6.75
CA CYS A 241 -19.77 -5.67 6.88
C CYS A 241 -20.11 -6.94 6.10
N ARG A 242 -20.18 -8.09 6.78
CA ARG A 242 -20.59 -9.34 6.13
C ARG A 242 -22.02 -9.17 5.60
N LYS A 243 -22.20 -9.35 4.29
CA LYS A 243 -23.51 -9.37 3.63
C LYS A 243 -24.27 -10.65 3.94
#